data_AF-A0A167QKP9-F1
#
_entry.id   AF-A0A167QKP9-F1
#
_cell.length_a   1.000
_cell.length_b   1.000
_cell.length_c   1.000
_cell.angle_alpha   90.00
_cell.angle_beta   90.00
_cell.angle_gamma   90.00
#
_symmetry.space_group_name_H-M   'P 1'
#
loop_
_entity.id
_entity.type
_entity.pdbx_description
1 polymer ?
#
loop_
_entity_poly.entity_id
_entity_poly.type
_entity_poly.pdbx_seq_one_letter_code
_entity_poly.pdbx_strand_id
1 'polypeptide(L)'
;RKWYKTRGIPYRRGYLLYGPPGTGKTSLIQALASKLSMNVAVVSLLEVHGDSEFTDMLADAPSNSLLVIEDLDHYISSAETGRVTMSGMLNALDGIQGQEGAMIFMTCNDFNKIQPALLRPGRMDVKLKLDYAVREQIVDMFWRFFGHDYDTFDMIVGKRRDYLAGICNTFADCVPVDEVTTAELQSYFI
;
A
#
# COMPACT_ATOMS: atom_id res chain seq x y z
N ARG A 1 -7.25 -9.70 -19.66
CA ARG A 1 -8.43 -10.59 -19.68
C ARG A 1 -8.34 -11.77 -20.68
N LYS A 2 -8.33 -11.55 -22.02
CA LYS A 2 -8.36 -12.65 -23.02
C LYS A 2 -7.25 -13.71 -22.82
N TRP A 3 -6.01 -13.26 -22.56
CA TRP A 3 -4.85 -14.13 -22.32
C TRP A 3 -5.05 -15.11 -21.14
N TYR A 4 -5.62 -14.62 -20.04
CA TYR A 4 -5.93 -15.41 -18.83
C TYR A 4 -7.02 -16.45 -19.12
N LYS A 5 -8.13 -16.00 -19.72
CA LYS A 5 -9.27 -16.85 -20.07
C LYS A 5 -8.88 -17.99 -21.01
N THR A 6 -8.05 -17.71 -22.03
CA THR A 6 -7.58 -18.74 -22.98
C THR A 6 -6.68 -19.82 -22.36
N ARG A 7 -6.16 -19.59 -21.16
CA ARG A 7 -5.25 -20.51 -20.45
C ARG A 7 -5.90 -21.13 -19.21
N GLY A 8 -7.17 -20.85 -18.94
CA GLY A 8 -7.85 -21.30 -17.72
C GLY A 8 -7.23 -20.71 -16.44
N ILE A 9 -6.47 -19.63 -16.54
CA ILE A 9 -5.85 -18.98 -15.39
C ILE A 9 -6.86 -17.96 -14.84
N PRO A 10 -7.22 -18.01 -13.55
CA PRO A 10 -8.08 -17.01 -12.93
C PRO A 10 -7.55 -15.59 -13.20
N TYR A 11 -8.42 -14.70 -13.67
CA TYR A 11 -8.03 -13.30 -13.93
C TYR A 11 -8.10 -12.51 -12.63
N ARG A 12 -7.14 -12.73 -11.74
CA ARG A 12 -6.97 -12.02 -10.48
C ARG A 12 -5.50 -11.70 -10.26
N ARG A 13 -5.21 -10.76 -9.37
CA ARG A 13 -3.83 -10.44 -9.00
C ARG A 13 -3.74 -9.98 -7.56
N GLY A 14 -2.81 -10.59 -6.82
CA GLY A 14 -2.51 -10.16 -5.45
C GLY A 14 -1.23 -9.33 -5.37
N TYR A 15 -1.28 -8.34 -4.49
CA TYR A 15 -0.23 -7.38 -4.22
C TYR A 15 0.03 -7.35 -2.71
N LEU A 16 1.29 -7.52 -2.32
CA LEU A 16 1.74 -7.36 -0.94
C LEU A 16 2.64 -6.13 -0.84
N LEU A 17 2.18 -5.10 -0.12
CA LEU A 17 2.97 -3.91 0.20
C LEU A 17 3.52 -4.08 1.62
N TYR A 18 4.84 -3.99 1.77
CA TYR A 18 5.49 -4.25 3.05
C TYR A 18 6.60 -3.26 3.39
N GLY A 19 6.87 -3.07 4.67
CA GLY A 19 7.93 -2.20 5.18
C GLY A 19 7.50 -1.43 6.43
N PRO A 20 8.36 -0.58 7.01
CA PRO A 20 8.10 0.09 8.29
C PRO A 20 6.73 0.82 8.34
N PRO A 21 6.14 1.00 9.53
CA PRO A 21 4.95 1.85 9.68
C PRO A 21 5.27 3.28 9.21
N GLY A 22 4.29 3.99 8.64
CA GLY A 22 4.49 5.37 8.19
C GLY A 22 5.16 5.54 6.82
N THR A 23 5.43 4.47 6.06
CA THR A 23 6.03 4.56 4.71
C THR A 23 5.03 4.78 3.56
N GLY A 24 3.74 4.93 3.88
CA GLY A 24 2.70 5.26 2.89
C GLY A 24 2.05 4.07 2.18
N LYS A 25 2.11 2.85 2.74
CA LYS A 25 1.49 1.64 2.17
C LYS A 25 0.00 1.82 1.85
N THR A 26 -0.80 2.21 2.85
CA THR A 26 -2.23 2.46 2.69
C THR A 26 -2.51 3.66 1.78
N SER A 27 -1.77 4.75 1.95
CA SER A 27 -1.91 5.96 1.12
C SER A 27 -1.65 5.68 -0.36
N LEU A 28 -0.68 4.80 -0.67
CA LEU A 28 -0.39 4.38 -2.05
C LEU A 28 -1.56 3.61 -2.66
N ILE A 29 -2.21 2.71 -1.89
CA ILE A 29 -3.37 1.95 -2.36
C ILE A 29 -4.54 2.90 -2.65
N GLN A 30 -4.79 3.86 -1.76
CA GLN A 30 -5.84 4.88 -1.94
C GLN A 30 -5.58 5.74 -3.18
N ALA A 31 -4.34 6.21 -3.36
CA ALA A 31 -3.96 6.99 -4.54
C ALA A 31 -4.11 6.17 -5.84
N LEU A 32 -3.76 4.88 -5.82
CA LEU A 32 -3.93 3.98 -6.94
C LEU A 32 -5.42 3.77 -7.28
N ALA A 33 -6.26 3.52 -6.28
CA ALA A 33 -7.70 3.37 -6.47
C ALA A 33 -8.32 4.61 -7.11
N SER A 34 -7.94 5.80 -6.62
CA SER A 34 -8.35 7.08 -7.20
C SER A 34 -7.91 7.22 -8.65
N LYS A 35 -6.64 6.92 -8.96
CA LYS A 35 -6.10 7.01 -10.32
C LYS A 35 -6.78 6.05 -11.29
N LEU A 36 -7.22 4.89 -10.82
CA LEU A 36 -7.91 3.87 -11.60
C LEU A 36 -9.45 4.04 -11.61
N SER A 37 -9.99 5.04 -10.91
CA SER A 37 -11.44 5.23 -10.72
C SER A 37 -12.12 3.96 -10.17
N MET A 38 -11.50 3.36 -9.15
CA MET A 38 -11.98 2.15 -8.47
C MET A 38 -12.36 2.45 -7.03
N ASN A 39 -13.31 1.70 -6.49
CA ASN A 39 -13.64 1.73 -5.07
C ASN A 39 -12.54 1.04 -4.24
N VAL A 40 -12.48 1.33 -2.95
CA VAL A 40 -11.62 0.61 -2.00
C VAL A 40 -12.52 -0.15 -1.02
N ALA A 41 -12.40 -1.47 -1.00
CA ALA A 41 -13.10 -2.35 -0.07
C ALA A 41 -12.08 -2.84 0.98
N VAL A 42 -12.05 -2.17 2.13
CA VAL A 42 -11.15 -2.52 3.23
C VAL A 42 -11.79 -3.62 4.07
N VAL A 43 -11.05 -4.68 4.35
CA VAL A 43 -11.45 -5.80 5.19
C VAL A 43 -10.60 -5.81 6.45
N SER A 44 -11.26 -5.57 7.59
CA SER A 44 -10.66 -5.71 8.91
C SER A 44 -10.81 -7.15 9.40
N LEU A 45 -9.72 -7.92 9.40
CA LEU A 45 -9.75 -9.34 9.80
C LEU A 45 -10.18 -9.57 11.25
N LEU A 46 -10.08 -8.54 12.10
CA LEU A 46 -10.49 -8.59 13.50
C LEU A 46 -12.03 -8.59 13.66
N GLU A 47 -12.74 -8.01 12.69
CA GLU A 47 -14.20 -7.92 12.70
C GLU A 47 -14.86 -9.18 12.12
N VAL A 48 -14.12 -9.97 11.34
CA VAL A 48 -14.65 -11.16 10.66
C VAL A 48 -14.76 -12.34 11.63
N HIS A 49 -15.93 -12.99 11.69
CA HIS A 49 -16.25 -14.08 12.61
C HIS A 49 -16.17 -15.46 11.96
N GLY A 50 -15.04 -15.74 11.31
CA GLY A 50 -14.70 -17.07 10.82
C GLY A 50 -14.39 -17.15 9.33
N ASP A 51 -13.91 -18.32 8.91
CA ASP A 51 -13.45 -18.55 7.54
C ASP A 51 -14.57 -18.43 6.48
N SER A 52 -15.80 -18.84 6.83
CA SER A 52 -16.95 -18.74 5.93
C SER A 52 -17.30 -17.29 5.65
N GLU A 53 -17.48 -16.49 6.70
CA GLU A 53 -17.81 -15.07 6.58
C GLU A 53 -16.72 -14.32 5.80
N PHE A 54 -15.45 -14.62 6.06
CA PHE A 54 -14.36 -14.07 5.28
C PHE A 54 -14.51 -14.39 3.79
N THR A 55 -14.77 -15.66 3.46
CA THR A 55 -14.94 -16.11 2.08
C THR A 55 -16.13 -15.42 1.40
N ASP A 56 -17.24 -15.28 2.10
CA ASP A 56 -18.46 -14.63 1.62
C ASP A 56 -18.21 -13.13 1.37
N MET A 57 -17.53 -12.43 2.29
CA MET A 57 -17.12 -11.03 2.10
C MET A 57 -16.23 -10.84 0.86
N LEU A 58 -15.31 -11.77 0.59
CA LEU A 58 -14.47 -11.69 -0.61
C LEU A 58 -15.26 -11.95 -1.89
N ALA A 59 -16.25 -12.84 -1.83
CA ALA A 59 -17.13 -13.13 -2.96
C ALA A 59 -18.06 -11.95 -3.27
N ASP A 60 -18.62 -11.32 -2.23
CA ASP A 60 -19.60 -10.24 -2.29
C ASP A 60 -18.96 -8.84 -2.43
N ALA A 61 -17.63 -8.75 -2.49
CA ALA A 61 -16.94 -7.48 -2.62
C ALA A 61 -17.47 -6.68 -3.84
N PRO A 62 -17.64 -5.35 -3.74
CA PRO A 62 -18.21 -4.57 -4.84
C PRO A 62 -17.43 -4.73 -6.14
N SER A 63 -18.14 -4.83 -7.26
CA SER A 63 -17.51 -4.78 -8.58
C SER A 63 -16.70 -3.49 -8.76
N ASN A 64 -15.60 -3.54 -9.50
CA ASN A 64 -14.71 -2.38 -9.73
C ASN A 64 -14.12 -1.82 -8.41
N SER A 65 -13.73 -2.71 -7.50
CA SER A 65 -13.05 -2.35 -6.26
C SER A 65 -11.65 -2.97 -6.15
N LEU A 66 -10.77 -2.30 -5.41
CA LEU A 66 -9.57 -2.89 -4.83
C LEU A 66 -9.95 -3.46 -3.48
N LEU A 67 -9.77 -4.76 -3.29
CA LEU A 67 -9.90 -5.38 -1.98
C LEU A 67 -8.61 -5.13 -1.19
N VAL A 68 -8.72 -4.63 0.04
CA VAL A 68 -7.57 -4.29 0.88
C VAL A 68 -7.67 -5.01 2.21
N ILE A 69 -6.62 -5.72 2.60
CA ILE A 69 -6.48 -6.35 3.92
C ILE A 69 -5.29 -5.68 4.60
N GLU A 70 -5.54 -4.98 5.69
CA GLU A 70 -4.52 -4.19 6.38
C GLU A 70 -3.87 -4.94 7.55
N ASP A 71 -2.62 -4.58 7.84
CA ASP A 71 -1.86 -5.02 9.02
C ASP A 71 -1.90 -6.53 9.25
N LEU A 72 -1.66 -7.30 8.18
CA LEU A 72 -1.74 -8.75 8.18
C LEU A 72 -0.79 -9.39 9.22
N ASP A 73 0.38 -8.81 9.42
CA ASP A 73 1.35 -9.27 10.42
C ASP A 73 0.89 -9.06 11.86
N HIS A 74 0.12 -8.00 12.12
CA HIS A 74 -0.52 -7.80 13.41
C HIS A 74 -1.58 -8.88 13.65
N TYR A 75 -2.41 -9.15 12.63
CA TYR A 75 -3.40 -10.23 12.69
C TYR A 75 -2.76 -11.60 12.99
N ILE A 76 -1.70 -11.96 12.26
CA ILE A 76 -0.95 -13.21 12.47
C ILE A 76 -0.36 -13.29 13.87
N SER A 77 0.13 -12.17 14.42
CA SER A 77 0.67 -12.13 15.78
C SER A 77 -0.40 -12.33 16.86
N SER A 78 -1.66 -11.95 16.56
CA SER A 78 -2.81 -12.11 17.45
C SER A 78 -3.55 -13.45 17.31
N ALA A 79 -3.00 -14.40 16.54
CA ALA A 79 -3.69 -15.60 16.09
C ALA A 79 -4.23 -16.55 17.19
N GLU A 80 -3.83 -16.40 18.46
CA GLU A 80 -4.52 -17.11 19.57
C GLU A 80 -5.99 -16.69 19.72
N THR A 81 -6.37 -15.53 19.17
CA THR A 81 -7.74 -14.98 19.17
C THR A 81 -8.34 -14.83 17.77
N GLY A 82 -7.57 -15.14 16.73
CA GLY A 82 -7.95 -14.95 15.33
C GLY A 82 -9.06 -15.91 14.91
N ARG A 83 -10.24 -15.38 14.58
CA ARG A 83 -11.39 -16.18 14.13
C ARG A 83 -11.21 -16.69 12.69
N VAL A 84 -10.49 -15.94 11.85
CA VAL A 84 -10.12 -16.35 10.50
C VAL A 84 -8.79 -17.09 10.51
N THR A 85 -8.79 -18.38 10.20
CA THR A 85 -7.56 -19.16 10.16
C THR A 85 -6.72 -18.77 8.94
N MET A 86 -5.40 -18.94 9.03
CA MET A 86 -4.54 -18.74 7.86
C MET A 86 -4.91 -19.70 6.72
N SER A 87 -5.31 -20.93 7.03
CA SER A 87 -5.83 -21.88 6.05
C SER A 87 -7.13 -21.37 5.40
N GLY A 88 -8.04 -20.81 6.20
CA GLY A 88 -9.27 -20.18 5.73
C GLY A 88 -9.02 -19.02 4.78
N MET A 89 -8.09 -18.13 5.14
CA MET A 89 -7.69 -17.03 4.26
C MET A 89 -7.13 -17.54 2.93
N LEU A 90 -6.23 -18.53 2.96
CA LEU A 90 -5.67 -19.10 1.74
C LEU A 90 -6.73 -19.77 0.87
N ASN A 91 -7.66 -20.50 1.48
CA ASN A 91 -8.78 -21.13 0.79
C ASN A 91 -9.72 -20.09 0.17
N ALA A 92 -9.98 -18.99 0.87
CA ALA A 92 -10.79 -17.89 0.35
C ALA A 92 -10.10 -17.23 -0.86
N LEU A 93 -8.81 -16.90 -0.74
CA LEU A 93 -8.02 -16.34 -1.86
C LEU A 93 -7.99 -17.28 -3.08
N ASP A 94 -7.87 -18.59 -2.84
CA ASP A 94 -7.89 -19.58 -3.91
C ASP A 94 -9.30 -19.75 -4.50
N GLY A 95 -10.32 -19.65 -3.66
CA GLY A 95 -11.73 -19.92 -3.91
C GLY A 95 -12.57 -18.75 -4.46
N ILE A 96 -12.04 -17.53 -4.55
CA ILE A 96 -12.67 -16.43 -5.32
C ILE A 96 -12.70 -16.84 -6.80
N GLN A 97 -13.72 -17.59 -7.19
CA GLN A 97 -13.98 -18.02 -8.56
C GLN A 97 -14.95 -17.08 -9.29
N GLY A 98 -15.56 -16.11 -8.58
CA GLY A 98 -16.60 -15.23 -9.12
C GLY A 98 -16.14 -13.84 -9.61
N GLN A 99 -15.04 -13.30 -9.08
CA GLN A 99 -14.61 -11.94 -9.41
C GLN A 99 -13.54 -11.91 -10.50
N GLU A 100 -13.96 -12.00 -11.77
CA GLU A 100 -13.06 -11.69 -12.88
C GLU A 100 -12.54 -10.25 -12.77
N GLY A 101 -11.22 -10.10 -12.66
CA GLY A 101 -10.55 -8.80 -12.56
C GLY A 101 -10.25 -8.34 -11.13
N ALA A 102 -10.48 -9.17 -10.11
CA ALA A 102 -10.19 -8.82 -8.72
C ALA A 102 -8.71 -8.47 -8.50
N MET A 103 -8.47 -7.32 -7.88
CA MET A 103 -7.16 -6.91 -7.38
C MET A 103 -7.19 -6.89 -5.86
N ILE A 104 -6.31 -7.68 -5.25
CA ILE A 104 -6.23 -7.84 -3.80
C ILE A 104 -4.92 -7.22 -3.33
N PHE A 105 -5.01 -6.29 -2.40
CA PHE A 105 -3.88 -5.66 -1.74
C PHE A 105 -3.83 -6.12 -0.29
N MET A 106 -2.63 -6.45 0.16
CA MET A 106 -2.32 -6.72 1.55
C MET A 106 -1.23 -5.78 2.02
N THR A 107 -1.37 -5.23 3.22
CA THR A 107 -0.30 -4.45 3.86
C THR A 107 0.31 -5.22 5.02
N CYS A 108 1.60 -4.99 5.25
CA CYS A 108 2.34 -5.63 6.32
C CYS A 108 3.49 -4.74 6.81
N ASN A 109 3.71 -4.67 8.12
CA ASN A 109 4.86 -3.94 8.67
C ASN A 109 6.09 -4.84 8.80
N ASP A 110 5.92 -6.08 9.26
CA ASP A 110 6.98 -7.08 9.38
C ASP A 110 6.79 -8.26 8.41
N PHE A 111 7.52 -8.19 7.28
CA PHE A 111 7.48 -9.20 6.22
C PHE A 111 7.84 -10.61 6.70
N ASN A 112 8.65 -10.76 7.75
CA ASN A 112 9.09 -12.06 8.25
C ASN A 112 7.96 -12.86 8.89
N LYS A 113 6.88 -12.20 9.29
CA LYS A 113 5.68 -12.85 9.85
C LYS A 113 4.78 -13.45 8.78
N ILE A 114 4.99 -13.11 7.51
CA ILE A 114 4.14 -13.59 6.42
C ILE A 114 4.50 -15.04 6.07
N GLN A 115 3.48 -15.91 6.06
CA GLN A 115 3.67 -17.31 5.71
C GLN A 115 4.09 -17.49 4.24
N PRO A 116 5.11 -18.33 3.94
CA PRO A 116 5.55 -18.58 2.56
C PRO A 116 4.44 -19.09 1.63
N ALA A 117 3.42 -19.74 2.17
CA ALA A 117 2.26 -20.20 1.41
C ALA A 117 1.49 -19.04 0.74
N LEU A 118 1.41 -17.87 1.39
CA LEU A 118 0.75 -16.68 0.85
C LEU A 118 1.55 -16.05 -0.31
N LEU A 119 2.87 -16.20 -0.28
CA LEU A 119 3.81 -15.61 -1.24
C LEU A 119 3.92 -16.37 -2.57
N ARG A 120 3.15 -17.44 -2.75
CA ARG A 120 3.16 -18.27 -3.96
C ARG A 120 2.47 -17.55 -5.14
N PRO A 121 2.92 -17.80 -6.38
CA PRO A 121 2.23 -17.29 -7.58
C PRO A 121 0.75 -17.68 -7.59
N GLY A 122 -0.11 -16.76 -8.04
CA GLY A 122 -1.57 -16.90 -8.02
C GLY A 122 -2.24 -16.45 -6.72
N ARG A 123 -1.44 -16.17 -5.67
CA ARG A 123 -1.86 -15.55 -4.41
C ARG A 123 -1.30 -14.13 -4.28
N MET A 124 0.00 -13.97 -4.03
CA MET A 124 0.69 -12.67 -4.00
C MET A 124 1.73 -12.59 -5.11
N ASP A 125 1.28 -12.12 -6.27
CA ASP A 125 2.09 -12.08 -7.50
C ASP A 125 3.10 -10.92 -7.49
N VAL A 126 2.77 -9.83 -6.82
CA VAL A 126 3.60 -8.63 -6.73
C VAL A 126 3.89 -8.35 -5.26
N LYS A 127 5.17 -8.11 -4.95
CA LYS A 127 5.66 -7.79 -3.61
C LYS A 127 6.42 -6.48 -3.71
N LEU A 128 5.95 -5.44 -3.04
CA LEU A 128 6.51 -4.09 -3.10
C LEU A 128 6.97 -3.67 -1.71
N LYS A 129 8.29 -3.43 -1.57
CA LYS A 129 8.85 -2.85 -0.36
C LYS A 129 8.67 -1.33 -0.39
N LEU A 130 8.05 -0.76 0.65
CA LEU A 130 8.03 0.67 0.92
C LEU A 130 8.87 0.92 2.16
N ASP A 131 10.09 1.41 1.93
CA ASP A 131 11.09 1.62 2.96
C ASP A 131 11.14 3.10 3.42
N TYR A 132 12.11 3.41 4.27
CA TYR A 132 12.46 4.78 4.63
C TYR A 132 12.68 5.67 3.41
N ALA A 133 12.50 6.98 3.61
CA ALA A 133 12.51 7.96 2.54
C ALA A 133 13.90 8.07 1.90
N VAL A 134 13.96 7.90 0.58
CA VAL A 134 15.18 8.14 -0.19
C VAL A 134 15.32 9.63 -0.51
N ARG A 135 16.55 10.07 -0.83
CA ARG A 135 16.87 11.47 -1.10
C ARG A 135 15.95 12.11 -2.14
N GLU A 136 15.62 11.39 -3.21
CA GLU A 136 14.71 11.86 -4.26
C GLU A 136 13.31 12.15 -3.70
N GLN A 137 12.79 11.27 -2.84
CA GLN A 137 11.50 11.46 -2.19
C GLN A 137 11.51 12.65 -1.23
N ILE A 138 12.60 12.84 -0.48
CA ILE A 138 12.78 13.97 0.44
C ILE A 138 12.73 15.29 -0.33
N VAL A 139 13.49 15.38 -1.43
CA VAL A 139 13.50 16.56 -2.32
C VAL A 139 12.12 16.80 -2.92
N ASP A 140 11.46 15.76 -3.44
CA ASP A 140 10.12 15.88 -4.02
C ASP A 140 9.09 16.35 -3.00
N MET A 141 9.14 15.83 -1.77
CA MET A 141 8.26 16.27 -0.69
C MET A 141 8.54 17.72 -0.30
N PHE A 142 9.80 18.13 -0.16
CA PHE A 142 10.15 19.52 0.13
C PHE A 142 9.52 20.48 -0.88
N TRP A 143 9.64 20.20 -2.19
CA TRP A 143 9.05 21.05 -3.23
C TRP A 143 7.53 20.97 -3.29
N ARG A 144 6.90 19.87 -2.87
CA ARG A 144 5.42 19.83 -2.76
C ARG A 144 4.91 20.74 -1.65
N PHE A 145 5.59 20.80 -0.51
CA PHE A 145 5.20 21.65 0.61
C PHE A 145 5.59 23.12 0.38
N PHE A 146 6.82 23.37 -0.02
CA PHE A 146 7.37 24.73 -0.13
C PHE A 146 7.51 25.23 -1.57
N GLY A 147 6.99 24.52 -2.57
CA GLY A 147 7.01 24.98 -3.96
C GLY A 147 5.75 25.75 -4.36
N HIS A 148 4.60 25.42 -3.78
CA HIS A 148 3.30 25.97 -4.19
C HIS A 148 2.89 27.29 -3.52
N ASP A 149 3.44 27.61 -2.34
CA ASP A 149 3.20 28.91 -1.67
C ASP A 149 3.72 30.13 -2.47
N TYR A 150 4.22 29.92 -3.70
CA TYR A 150 5.04 30.86 -4.44
C TYR A 150 4.55 31.20 -5.85
N ASP A 151 3.48 30.56 -6.35
CA ASP A 151 2.86 30.93 -7.65
C ASP A 151 2.04 32.25 -7.56
N THR A 152 1.84 32.82 -6.36
CA THR A 152 1.03 34.04 -6.14
C THR A 152 1.83 35.34 -6.00
N PHE A 153 3.17 35.32 -5.98
CA PHE A 153 3.99 36.53 -5.85
C PHE A 153 5.04 36.65 -6.97
N ASP A 154 4.65 37.35 -8.03
CA ASP A 154 5.49 37.70 -9.16
C ASP A 154 6.70 38.59 -8.77
N MET A 155 7.80 38.43 -9.52
CA MET A 155 9.04 39.25 -9.59
C MET A 155 10.28 38.96 -8.72
N ILE A 156 10.40 37.84 -7.98
CA ILE A 156 11.70 37.38 -7.40
C ILE A 156 11.98 35.89 -7.71
N VAL A 157 11.77 35.47 -8.95
CA VAL A 157 11.71 34.03 -9.30
C VAL A 157 13.08 33.34 -9.42
N GLY A 158 14.14 34.05 -9.82
CA GLY A 158 15.47 33.44 -10.01
C GLY A 158 16.25 33.25 -8.70
N LYS A 159 16.66 34.35 -8.07
CA LYS A 159 17.51 34.33 -6.86
C LYS A 159 16.89 33.59 -5.68
N ARG A 160 15.55 33.62 -5.54
CA ARG A 160 14.85 32.98 -4.43
C ARG A 160 14.65 31.48 -4.65
N ARG A 161 14.46 31.03 -5.90
CA ARG A 161 14.44 29.61 -6.24
C ARG A 161 15.82 28.98 -6.05
N ASP A 162 16.88 29.65 -6.45
CA ASP A 162 18.26 29.19 -6.23
C ASP A 162 18.56 29.08 -4.72
N TYR A 163 18.09 30.06 -3.94
CA TYR A 163 18.19 30.01 -2.47
C TYR A 163 17.42 28.81 -1.87
N LEU A 164 16.16 28.59 -2.27
CA LEU A 164 15.37 27.44 -1.82
C LEU A 164 15.95 26.10 -2.28
N ALA A 165 16.54 26.04 -3.47
CA ALA A 165 17.26 24.86 -3.95
C ALA A 165 18.50 24.59 -3.08
N GLY A 166 19.19 25.63 -2.61
CA GLY A 166 20.25 25.51 -1.61
C GLY A 166 19.73 24.89 -0.30
N ILE A 167 18.65 25.44 0.25
CA ILE A 167 18.01 24.91 1.47
C ILE A 167 17.55 23.47 1.27
N CYS A 168 16.89 23.15 0.16
CA CYS A 168 16.40 21.82 -0.16
C CYS A 168 17.53 20.79 -0.18
N ASN A 169 18.67 21.13 -0.79
CA ASN A 169 19.82 20.24 -0.80
C ASN A 169 20.41 20.06 0.60
N THR A 170 20.63 21.15 1.34
CA THR A 170 21.13 21.07 2.72
C THR A 170 20.19 20.25 3.61
N PHE A 171 18.89 20.46 3.51
CA PHE A 171 17.88 19.69 4.23
C PHE A 171 17.96 18.21 3.88
N ALA A 172 17.95 17.87 2.59
CA ALA A 172 18.02 16.48 2.14
C ALA A 172 19.32 15.78 2.57
N ASP A 173 20.44 16.50 2.62
CA ASP A 173 21.73 15.98 3.06
C ASP A 173 21.81 15.82 4.60
N CYS A 174 20.96 16.51 5.36
CA CYS A 174 20.85 16.38 6.82
C CYS A 174 19.91 15.24 7.28
N VAL A 175 19.04 14.73 6.41
CA VAL A 175 18.13 13.64 6.75
C VAL A 175 18.92 12.32 6.79
N PRO A 176 18.89 11.57 7.90
CA PRO A 176 19.61 10.31 8.00
C PRO A 176 19.02 9.25 7.05
N VAL A 177 19.91 8.53 6.38
CA VAL A 177 19.56 7.44 5.44
C VAL A 177 18.99 6.26 6.23
N ASP A 178 17.94 5.64 5.71
CA ASP A 178 17.30 4.46 6.30
C ASP A 178 16.73 4.63 7.72
N GLU A 179 16.44 5.87 8.12
CA GLU A 179 15.91 6.18 9.46
C GLU A 179 14.57 6.94 9.44
N VAL A 180 14.35 7.81 8.45
CA VAL A 180 13.17 8.69 8.43
C VAL A 180 12.13 8.20 7.44
N THR A 181 10.90 8.04 7.91
CA THR A 181 9.75 7.65 7.09
C THR A 181 9.11 8.87 6.41
N THR A 182 8.34 8.62 5.36
CA THR A 182 7.60 9.70 4.67
C THR A 182 6.55 10.35 5.58
N ALA A 183 5.96 9.61 6.53
CA ALA A 183 5.04 10.18 7.52
C ALA A 183 5.74 11.12 8.51
N GLU A 184 6.96 10.78 8.97
CA GLU A 184 7.74 11.66 9.84
C GLU A 184 8.18 12.94 9.12
N LEU A 185 8.62 12.83 7.85
CA LEU A 185 8.91 14.00 7.02
C LEU A 185 7.68 14.89 6.84
N GLN A 186 6.53 14.29 6.53
CA GLN A 186 5.28 15.04 6.40
C GLN A 186 4.92 15.75 7.71
N SER A 187 5.09 15.09 8.85
CA SER A 187 4.83 15.68 10.17
C SER A 187 5.78 16.81 10.52
N TYR A 188 7.00 16.79 9.98
CA TYR A 188 7.98 17.86 10.15
C TYR A 188 7.65 19.12 9.32
N PHE A 189 6.97 18.97 8.18
CA PHE A 189 6.63 20.08 7.29
C PHE A 189 5.35 20.83 7.66
N ILE A 190 4.48 20.23 8.48
CA ILE A 190 3.19 20.80 8.92
C ILE A 190 3.35 21.46 10.29
#